data_AF-A0A2V8ZXV9-F1
#
_entry.id   AF-A0A2V8ZXV9-F1
#
_cell.length_a   1.000
_cell.length_b   1.000
_cell.length_c   1.000
_cell.angle_alpha   90.00
_cell.angle_beta   90.00
_cell.angle_gamma   90.00
#
_symmetry.space_group_name_H-M   'P 1'
#
loop_
_entity.id
_entity.type
_entity.pdbx_description
1 polymer ?
#
loop_
_entity_poly.entity_id
_entity_poly.type
_entity_poly.pdbx_seq_one_letter_code
_entity_poly.pdbx_strand_id
1 'polypeptide(L)'
;MSRNRRLFSLASAVIAALFLTLSAHAAEEGGAAGAETAAEVFKWINFAIVAGGILWVCWKKAPGLFRGRAEAISSAITKAGSAKAAADAQLREAETKLANLDKEVAELRSFAERESAAEVERIRMATRSDLEKIAAAAKAEIEAAERAARMELKALAAKLAVDGAESLLTKQLTAQAQAALISNFVKSLEGMPN
;
A
#
# COMPACT_ATOMS: atom_id res chain seq x y z
N MET A 1 39.94 -29.83 5.82
CA MET A 1 41.07 -29.50 4.91
C MET A 1 42.43 -29.33 5.60
N SER A 2 42.55 -29.42 6.93
CA SER A 2 43.81 -29.17 7.66
C SER A 2 44.74 -30.39 7.77
N ARG A 3 44.22 -31.61 7.72
CA ARG A 3 45.01 -32.85 7.96
C ARG A 3 46.01 -33.16 6.83
N ASN A 4 45.60 -32.96 5.58
CA ASN A 4 46.47 -33.22 4.41
C ASN A 4 47.53 -32.13 4.20
N ARG A 5 47.28 -30.89 4.65
CA ARG A 5 48.26 -29.80 4.59
C ARG A 5 49.36 -29.98 5.64
N ARG A 6 49.00 -30.51 6.81
CA ARG A 6 49.97 -30.87 7.87
C ARG A 6 50.82 -32.08 7.49
N LEU A 7 50.23 -33.13 6.90
CA LEU A 7 50.98 -34.28 6.38
C LEU A 7 51.97 -33.89 5.27
N PHE A 8 51.63 -32.92 4.42
CA PHE A 8 52.52 -32.43 3.37
C PHE A 8 53.63 -31.52 3.91
N SER A 9 53.32 -30.64 4.86
CA SER A 9 54.33 -29.85 5.56
C SER A 9 55.30 -30.74 6.34
N LEU A 10 54.81 -31.83 6.93
CA LEU A 10 55.63 -32.83 7.62
C LEU A 10 56.47 -33.63 6.63
N ALA A 11 55.90 -34.11 5.52
CA ALA A 11 56.67 -34.82 4.49
C ALA A 11 57.74 -33.93 3.84
N SER A 12 57.41 -32.68 3.51
CA SER A 12 58.37 -31.71 2.98
C SER A 12 59.43 -31.31 4.01
N ALA A 13 59.06 -31.18 5.30
CA ALA A 13 60.03 -30.90 6.36
C ALA A 13 60.93 -32.10 6.65
N VAL A 14 60.40 -33.33 6.56
CA VAL A 14 61.19 -34.56 6.70
C VAL A 14 62.13 -34.74 5.52
N ILE A 15 61.69 -34.45 4.28
CA ILE A 15 62.55 -34.49 3.09
C ILE A 15 63.62 -33.39 3.15
N ALA A 16 63.28 -32.17 3.59
CA ALA A 16 64.25 -31.10 3.81
C ALA A 16 65.26 -31.44 4.91
N ALA A 17 64.80 -32.04 6.02
CA ALA A 17 65.67 -32.50 7.10
C ALA A 17 66.60 -33.64 6.63
N LEU A 18 66.11 -34.58 5.81
CA LEU A 18 66.93 -35.62 5.20
C LEU A 18 67.97 -35.05 4.21
N PHE A 19 67.62 -33.99 3.48
CA PHE A 19 68.53 -33.29 2.57
C PHE A 19 69.63 -32.53 3.32
N LEU A 20 69.29 -31.90 4.46
CA LEU A 20 70.22 -31.20 5.33
C LEU A 20 71.19 -32.16 6.05
N THR A 21 70.71 -33.30 6.53
CA THR A 21 71.56 -34.29 7.23
C THR A 21 72.50 -35.04 6.30
N LEU A 22 72.08 -35.32 5.06
CA LEU A 22 72.95 -35.89 4.01
C LEU A 22 74.01 -34.89 3.54
N SER A 23 73.67 -33.61 3.41
CA SER A 23 74.64 -32.57 3.02
C SER A 23 75.69 -32.33 4.11
N ALA A 24 75.33 -32.49 5.39
CA ALA A 24 76.27 -32.43 6.51
C ALA A 24 77.24 -33.62 6.54
N HIS A 25 76.78 -34.84 6.18
CA HIS A 25 77.65 -36.02 6.09
C HIS A 25 78.54 -36.02 4.83
N ALA A 26 78.13 -35.33 3.76
CA ALA A 26 78.93 -35.19 2.55
C ALA A 26 80.03 -34.11 2.66
N ALA A 27 80.03 -33.29 3.72
CA ALA A 27 81.01 -32.23 3.93
C ALA A 27 82.25 -32.66 4.73
N GLU A 28 82.25 -33.85 5.38
CA GLU A 28 83.37 -34.32 6.22
C GLU A 28 84.30 -35.38 5.60
N GLU A 29 84.02 -35.95 4.42
CA GLU A 29 84.96 -36.85 3.72
C GLU A 29 85.58 -36.18 2.50
N GLY A 30 86.65 -35.42 2.75
CA GLY A 30 87.60 -35.01 1.71
C GLY A 30 88.62 -36.11 1.41
N GLY A 31 88.52 -36.72 0.22
CA GLY A 31 89.67 -37.32 -0.46
C GLY A 31 89.58 -38.81 -0.80
N ALA A 32 89.15 -39.12 -2.04
CA ALA A 32 89.71 -40.17 -2.91
C ALA A 32 89.00 -40.14 -4.28
N ALA A 33 89.73 -40.32 -5.37
CA ALA A 33 89.26 -40.20 -6.76
C ALA A 33 88.19 -41.23 -7.23
N GLY A 34 87.58 -41.99 -6.31
CA GLY A 34 86.38 -42.81 -6.55
C GLY A 34 85.13 -42.35 -5.77
N ALA A 35 85.28 -41.42 -4.82
CA ALA A 35 84.18 -40.89 -4.00
C ALA A 35 83.35 -39.83 -4.72
N GLU A 36 83.94 -39.12 -5.70
CA GLU A 36 83.25 -38.06 -6.47
C GLU A 36 82.11 -38.62 -7.32
N THR A 37 82.35 -39.74 -8.03
CA THR A 37 81.32 -40.43 -8.82
C THR A 37 80.24 -41.05 -7.96
N ALA A 38 80.58 -41.57 -6.76
CA ALA A 38 79.59 -42.12 -5.83
C ALA A 38 78.70 -41.01 -5.25
N ALA A 39 79.29 -39.87 -4.90
CA ALA A 39 78.55 -38.70 -4.41
C ALA A 39 77.64 -38.11 -5.49
N GLU A 40 78.06 -38.06 -6.76
CA GLU A 40 77.26 -37.56 -7.87
C GLU A 40 76.09 -38.50 -8.23
N VAL A 41 76.32 -39.82 -8.26
CA VAL A 41 75.26 -40.83 -8.44
C VAL A 41 74.23 -40.76 -7.31
N PHE A 42 74.68 -40.58 -6.06
CA PHE A 42 73.78 -40.46 -4.91
C PHE A 42 72.95 -39.17 -4.96
N LYS A 43 73.52 -38.04 -5.43
CA LYS A 43 72.78 -36.79 -5.69
C LYS A 43 71.70 -37.00 -6.75
N TRP A 44 72.01 -37.69 -7.85
CA TRP A 44 71.03 -37.98 -8.91
C TRP A 44 69.91 -38.93 -8.44
N ILE A 45 70.23 -39.94 -7.64
CA ILE A 45 69.24 -40.82 -7.02
C ILE A 45 68.32 -40.04 -6.08
N ASN A 46 68.89 -39.18 -5.23
CA ASN A 46 68.11 -38.35 -4.32
C ASN A 46 67.21 -37.36 -5.09
N PHE A 47 67.75 -36.70 -6.12
CA PHE A 47 66.98 -35.84 -7.02
C PHE A 47 65.84 -36.62 -7.69
N ALA A 48 66.08 -37.84 -8.18
CA ALA A 48 65.04 -38.67 -8.78
C ALA A 48 63.93 -39.04 -7.78
N ILE A 49 64.26 -39.32 -6.52
CA ILE A 49 63.28 -39.59 -5.46
C ILE A 49 62.42 -38.35 -5.17
N VAL A 50 63.04 -37.18 -5.03
CA VAL A 50 62.33 -35.92 -4.78
C VAL A 50 61.50 -35.50 -5.99
N ALA A 51 62.06 -35.56 -7.19
CA ALA A 51 61.37 -35.26 -8.44
C ALA A 51 60.18 -36.20 -8.66
N GLY A 52 60.35 -37.50 -8.42
CA GLY A 52 59.28 -38.49 -8.47
C GLY A 52 58.16 -38.22 -7.46
N GLY A 53 58.51 -37.84 -6.22
CA GLY A 53 57.54 -37.44 -5.21
C GLY A 53 56.75 -36.19 -5.59
N ILE A 54 57.42 -35.17 -6.13
CA ILE A 54 56.77 -33.94 -6.62
C ILE A 54 55.85 -34.26 -7.80
N LEU A 55 56.33 -35.02 -8.80
CA LEU A 55 55.53 -35.45 -9.96
C LEU A 55 54.29 -36.23 -9.55
N TRP A 56 54.40 -37.14 -8.59
CA TRP A 56 53.25 -37.91 -8.08
C TRP A 56 52.20 -37.01 -7.43
N VAL A 57 52.62 -36.03 -6.62
CA VAL A 57 51.69 -35.09 -5.97
C VAL A 57 51.07 -34.14 -6.98
N CYS A 58 51.85 -33.63 -7.92
CA CYS A 58 51.37 -32.79 -9.02
C CYS A 58 50.34 -33.52 -9.87
N TRP A 59 50.60 -34.76 -10.29
CA TRP A 59 49.64 -35.56 -11.03
C TRP A 59 48.37 -35.89 -10.23
N LYS A 60 48.49 -36.10 -8.91
CA LYS A 60 47.33 -36.39 -8.07
C LYS A 60 46.47 -35.17 -7.72
N LYS A 61 47.04 -33.95 -7.71
CA LYS A 61 46.34 -32.73 -7.26
C LYS A 61 46.04 -31.70 -8.34
N ALA A 62 46.85 -31.63 -9.41
CA ALA A 62 46.62 -30.68 -10.49
C ALA A 62 45.26 -30.86 -11.18
N PRO A 63 44.80 -32.07 -11.52
CA PRO A 63 43.52 -32.24 -12.22
C PRO A 63 42.32 -31.77 -11.38
N GLY A 64 42.37 -31.92 -10.06
CA GLY A 64 41.29 -31.51 -9.16
C GLY A 64 41.16 -30.00 -9.03
N LEU A 65 42.28 -29.26 -9.02
CA LEU A 65 42.26 -27.80 -8.90
C LEU A 65 41.76 -27.13 -10.20
N PHE A 66 42.22 -27.61 -11.36
CA PHE A 66 41.75 -27.10 -12.65
C PHE A 66 40.29 -27.46 -12.91
N ARG A 67 39.86 -28.69 -12.60
CA ARG A 67 38.44 -29.07 -12.69
C ARG A 67 37.55 -28.24 -11.78
N GLY A 68 37.96 -28.01 -10.53
CA GLY A 68 37.18 -27.17 -9.61
C GLY A 68 37.02 -25.72 -10.08
N ARG A 69 38.07 -25.14 -10.67
CA ARG A 69 38.00 -23.79 -11.27
C ARG A 69 37.14 -23.76 -12.54
N ALA A 70 37.29 -24.74 -13.42
CA ALA A 70 36.48 -24.85 -14.63
C ALA A 70 34.99 -24.99 -14.30
N GLU A 71 34.65 -25.83 -13.31
CA GLU A 71 33.27 -26.00 -12.83
C GLU A 71 32.74 -24.71 -12.20
N ALA A 72 33.53 -24.02 -11.37
CA ALA A 72 33.13 -22.76 -10.76
C ALA A 72 32.85 -21.67 -11.82
N ILE A 73 33.70 -21.57 -12.86
CA ILE A 73 33.52 -20.63 -13.96
C ILE A 73 32.29 -21.01 -14.80
N SER A 74 32.13 -22.28 -15.15
CA SER A 74 30.97 -22.79 -15.89
C SER A 74 29.67 -22.50 -15.14
N SER A 75 29.63 -22.78 -13.84
CA SER A 75 28.51 -22.49 -12.97
C SER A 75 28.23 -20.99 -12.88
N ALA A 76 29.27 -20.15 -12.76
CA ALA A 76 29.12 -18.70 -12.72
C ALA A 76 28.56 -18.14 -14.04
N ILE A 77 29.05 -18.61 -15.19
CA ILE A 77 28.55 -18.21 -16.51
C ILE A 77 27.09 -18.64 -16.68
N THR A 78 26.76 -19.88 -16.30
CA THR A 78 25.39 -20.40 -16.39
C THR A 78 24.44 -19.59 -15.51
N LYS A 79 24.83 -19.29 -14.27
CA LYS A 79 24.05 -18.45 -13.33
C LYS A 79 23.89 -17.02 -13.83
N ALA A 80 24.95 -16.43 -14.39
CA ALA A 80 24.87 -15.09 -14.98
C ALA A 80 23.93 -15.07 -16.20
N GLY A 81 24.00 -16.10 -17.05
CA GLY A 81 23.09 -16.28 -18.18
C GLY A 81 21.63 -16.42 -17.75
N SER A 82 21.35 -17.26 -16.76
CA SER A 82 19.99 -17.42 -16.23
C SER A 82 19.48 -16.15 -15.55
N ALA A 83 20.33 -15.45 -14.80
CA ALA A 83 19.98 -14.18 -14.16
C ALA A 83 19.66 -13.09 -15.20
N LYS A 84 20.47 -13.00 -16.27
CA LYS A 84 20.22 -12.09 -17.38
C LYS A 84 18.90 -12.43 -18.08
N ALA A 85 18.65 -13.70 -18.41
CA ALA A 85 17.41 -14.12 -19.04
C ALA A 85 16.18 -13.80 -18.17
N ALA A 86 16.28 -14.00 -16.85
CA ALA A 86 15.21 -13.63 -15.91
C ALA A 86 14.99 -12.11 -15.84
N ALA A 87 16.06 -11.31 -15.85
CA ALA A 87 15.97 -9.85 -15.89
C ALA A 87 15.35 -9.35 -17.21
N ASP A 88 15.77 -9.90 -18.35
CA ASP A 88 15.23 -9.58 -19.66
C ASP A 88 13.73 -9.94 -19.76
N ALA A 89 13.32 -11.06 -19.15
CA ALA A 89 11.91 -11.46 -19.07
C ALA A 89 11.09 -10.48 -18.22
N GLN A 90 11.59 -10.09 -17.04
CA GLN A 90 10.95 -9.09 -16.18
C GLN A 90 10.86 -7.72 -16.85
N LEU A 91 11.89 -7.32 -17.60
CA LEU A 91 11.89 -6.08 -18.35
C LEU A 91 10.80 -6.07 -19.42
N ARG A 92 10.67 -7.14 -20.20
CA ARG A 92 9.62 -7.27 -21.22
C ARG A 92 8.22 -7.25 -20.61
N GLU A 93 8.03 -7.89 -19.46
CA GLU A 93 6.76 -7.87 -18.74
C GLU A 93 6.43 -6.44 -18.26
N ALA A 94 7.42 -5.74 -17.70
CA ALA A 94 7.26 -4.36 -17.26
C ALA A 94 6.97 -3.41 -18.43
N GLU A 95 7.68 -3.55 -19.55
CA GLU A 95 7.43 -2.78 -20.77
C GLU A 95 6.02 -3.02 -21.33
N THR A 96 5.57 -4.28 -21.31
CA THR A 96 4.20 -4.63 -21.74
C THR A 96 3.16 -4.00 -20.81
N LYS A 97 3.38 -4.04 -19.50
CA LYS A 97 2.49 -3.39 -18.53
C LYS A 97 2.48 -1.88 -18.73
N LEU A 98 3.63 -1.25 -18.91
CA LEU A 98 3.73 0.19 -19.19
C LEU A 98 2.99 0.58 -20.47
N ALA A 99 3.14 -0.20 -21.55
CA ALA A 99 2.43 0.05 -22.80
C ALA A 99 0.90 -0.11 -22.67
N ASN A 100 0.44 -1.01 -21.80
CA ASN A 100 -0.99 -1.18 -21.53
C ASN A 100 -1.54 -0.12 -20.58
N LEU A 101 -0.73 0.37 -19.63
CA LEU A 101 -1.14 1.41 -18.68
C LEU A 101 -1.60 2.70 -19.39
N ASP A 102 -0.94 3.10 -20.48
CA ASP A 102 -1.38 4.29 -21.24
C ASP A 102 -2.80 4.11 -21.81
N LYS A 103 -3.14 2.89 -22.25
CA LYS A 103 -4.49 2.57 -22.73
C LYS A 103 -5.49 2.54 -21.58
N GLU A 104 -5.14 1.88 -20.48
CA GLU A 104 -5.99 1.82 -19.28
C GLU A 104 -6.27 3.22 -18.72
N VAL A 105 -5.27 4.11 -18.70
CA VAL A 105 -5.42 5.51 -18.28
C VAL A 105 -6.32 6.28 -19.24
N ALA A 106 -6.18 6.08 -20.55
CA ALA A 106 -7.05 6.72 -21.54
C ALA A 106 -8.51 6.23 -21.40
N GLU A 107 -8.71 4.93 -21.22
CA GLU A 107 -10.01 4.32 -20.98
C GLU A 107 -10.64 4.85 -19.70
N LEU A 108 -9.88 4.89 -18.60
CA LEU A 108 -10.33 5.40 -17.31
C LEU A 108 -10.72 6.89 -17.39
N ARG A 109 -9.93 7.72 -18.08
CA ARG A 109 -10.27 9.13 -18.31
C ARG A 109 -11.57 9.26 -19.10
N SER A 110 -11.72 8.51 -20.19
CA SER A 110 -12.94 8.53 -21.00
C SER A 110 -14.16 8.06 -20.21
N PHE A 111 -13.99 7.07 -19.33
CA PHE A 111 -15.04 6.57 -18.46
C PHE A 111 -15.43 7.63 -17.42
N ALA A 112 -14.45 8.23 -16.74
CA ALA A 112 -14.68 9.27 -15.75
C ALA A 112 -15.35 10.51 -16.35
N GLU A 113 -15.00 10.92 -17.57
CA GLU A 113 -15.64 12.03 -18.27
C GLU A 113 -17.12 11.73 -18.58
N ARG A 114 -17.42 10.52 -19.09
CA ARG A 114 -18.80 10.09 -19.37
C ARG A 114 -19.62 9.98 -18.09
N GLU A 115 -19.07 9.38 -17.05
CA GLU A 115 -19.74 9.22 -15.76
C GLU A 115 -19.98 10.58 -15.09
N SER A 116 -18.99 11.47 -15.11
CA SER A 116 -19.13 12.82 -14.57
C SER A 116 -20.22 13.61 -15.29
N ALA A 117 -20.26 13.55 -16.64
CA ALA A 117 -21.30 14.22 -17.41
C ALA A 117 -22.70 13.68 -17.10
N ALA A 118 -22.84 12.35 -17.00
CA ALA A 118 -24.10 11.71 -16.64
C ALA A 118 -24.54 12.07 -15.21
N GLU A 119 -23.61 12.09 -14.26
CA GLU A 119 -23.89 12.41 -12.86
C GLU A 119 -24.26 13.87 -12.67
N VAL A 120 -23.60 14.80 -13.38
CA VAL A 120 -23.97 16.23 -13.37
C VAL A 120 -25.41 16.42 -13.85
N GLU A 121 -25.83 15.71 -14.90
CA GLU A 121 -27.20 15.80 -15.39
C GLU A 121 -28.20 15.19 -14.41
N ARG A 122 -27.87 14.03 -13.82
CA ARG A 122 -28.69 13.39 -12.78
C ARG A 122 -28.88 14.32 -11.57
N ILE A 123 -27.80 14.93 -11.09
CA ILE A 123 -27.83 15.90 -9.98
C ILE A 123 -28.69 17.10 -10.38
N ARG A 124 -28.50 17.68 -11.56
CA ARG A 124 -29.32 18.82 -12.02
C ARG A 124 -30.81 18.49 -12.04
N MET A 125 -31.18 17.33 -12.55
CA MET A 125 -32.58 16.90 -12.61
C MET A 125 -33.16 16.66 -11.20
N ALA A 126 -32.41 16.01 -10.31
CA ALA A 126 -32.80 15.82 -8.92
C ALA A 126 -32.96 17.18 -8.20
N THR A 127 -32.00 18.08 -8.33
CA THR A 127 -32.04 19.42 -7.73
C THR A 127 -33.23 20.23 -8.25
N ARG A 128 -33.55 20.17 -9.55
CA ARG A 128 -34.75 20.85 -10.07
C ARG A 128 -36.04 20.32 -9.45
N SER A 129 -36.20 19.00 -9.40
CA SER A 129 -37.35 18.37 -8.73
C SER A 129 -37.42 18.77 -7.26
N ASP A 130 -36.30 18.82 -6.56
CA ASP A 130 -36.27 19.18 -5.14
C ASP A 130 -36.60 20.66 -4.92
N LEU A 131 -36.11 21.55 -5.79
CA LEU A 131 -36.48 22.97 -5.77
C LEU A 131 -37.98 23.17 -6.00
N GLU A 132 -38.58 22.44 -6.93
CA GLU A 132 -40.03 22.50 -7.18
C GLU A 132 -40.83 22.04 -5.95
N LYS A 133 -40.42 20.94 -5.31
CA LYS A 133 -41.05 20.44 -4.08
C LYS A 133 -40.91 21.42 -2.92
N ILE A 134 -39.73 22.00 -2.74
CA ILE A 134 -39.47 23.00 -1.70
C ILE A 134 -40.34 24.24 -1.94
N ALA A 135 -40.40 24.73 -3.18
CA ALA A 135 -41.23 25.88 -3.54
C ALA A 135 -42.72 25.62 -3.29
N ALA A 136 -43.21 24.43 -3.65
CA ALA A 136 -44.59 24.03 -3.41
C ALA A 136 -44.91 23.92 -1.91
N ALA A 137 -44.02 23.29 -1.12
CA ALA A 137 -44.15 23.19 0.33
C ALA A 137 -44.14 24.56 1.01
N ALA A 138 -43.18 25.43 0.64
CA ALA A 138 -43.08 26.79 1.17
C ALA A 138 -44.35 27.61 0.86
N LYS A 139 -44.89 27.50 -0.36
CA LYS A 139 -46.13 28.17 -0.72
C LYS A 139 -47.31 27.67 0.13
N ALA A 140 -47.44 26.36 0.29
CA ALA A 140 -48.50 25.77 1.11
C ALA A 140 -48.39 26.19 2.58
N GLU A 141 -47.18 26.28 3.11
CA GLU A 141 -46.90 26.74 4.48
C GLU A 141 -47.24 28.22 4.66
N ILE A 142 -46.84 29.09 3.72
CA ILE A 142 -47.21 30.51 3.72
C ILE A 142 -48.73 30.66 3.71
N GLU A 143 -49.43 29.96 2.82
CA GLU A 143 -50.89 30.03 2.74
C GLU A 143 -51.57 29.54 4.04
N ALA A 144 -51.02 28.50 4.67
CA ALA A 144 -51.51 28.01 5.96
C ALA A 144 -51.28 29.03 7.08
N ALA A 145 -50.10 29.63 7.14
CA ALA A 145 -49.75 30.67 8.10
C ALA A 145 -50.62 31.92 7.91
N GLU A 146 -50.85 32.35 6.67
CA GLU A 146 -51.75 33.46 6.36
C GLU A 146 -53.19 33.19 6.83
N ARG A 147 -53.71 31.99 6.59
CA ARG A 147 -55.05 31.61 7.08
C ARG A 147 -55.10 31.62 8.61
N ALA A 148 -54.09 31.08 9.28
CA ALA A 148 -54.00 31.08 10.73
C ALA A 148 -53.96 32.51 11.29
N ALA A 149 -53.08 33.38 10.76
CA ALA A 149 -52.97 34.77 11.17
C ALA A 149 -54.27 35.56 10.94
N ARG A 150 -54.96 35.34 9.81
CA ARG A 150 -56.27 35.96 9.55
C ARG A 150 -57.33 35.53 10.56
N MET A 151 -57.34 34.25 10.95
CA MET A 151 -58.27 33.75 11.96
C MET A 151 -57.98 34.33 13.34
N GLU A 152 -56.70 34.45 13.71
CA GLU A 152 -56.26 35.07 14.96
C GLU A 152 -56.67 36.55 15.03
N LEU A 153 -56.43 37.32 13.95
CA LEU A 153 -56.86 38.72 13.87
C LEU A 153 -58.38 38.87 13.99
N LYS A 154 -59.16 37.99 13.34
CA LYS A 154 -60.62 37.99 13.46
C LYS A 154 -61.08 37.69 14.89
N ALA A 155 -60.46 36.72 15.54
CA ALA A 155 -60.76 36.37 16.93
C ALA A 155 -60.45 37.53 17.88
N LEU A 156 -59.30 38.20 17.68
CA LEU A 156 -58.91 39.37 18.47
C LEU A 156 -59.87 40.55 18.24
N ALA A 157 -60.25 40.83 16.99
CA ALA A 157 -61.20 41.88 16.67
C ALA A 157 -62.58 41.61 17.26
N ALA A 158 -63.06 40.36 17.20
CA ALA A 158 -64.32 39.95 17.82
C ALA A 158 -64.27 40.14 19.34
N LYS A 159 -63.17 39.75 19.99
CA LYS A 159 -62.96 39.96 21.42
C LYS A 159 -63.00 41.45 21.78
N LEU A 160 -62.23 42.30 21.08
CA LEU A 160 -62.21 43.74 21.32
C LEU A 160 -63.58 44.39 21.09
N ALA A 161 -64.35 43.91 20.10
CA ALA A 161 -65.70 44.38 19.84
C ALA A 161 -66.66 44.03 20.99
N VAL A 162 -66.58 42.80 21.53
CA VAL A 162 -67.37 42.37 22.70
C VAL A 162 -66.98 43.17 23.94
N ASP A 163 -65.68 43.29 24.23
CA ASP A 163 -65.16 44.06 25.38
C ASP A 163 -65.61 45.54 25.28
N GLY A 164 -65.57 46.11 24.08
CA GLY A 164 -66.04 47.48 23.81
C GLY A 164 -67.55 47.64 23.97
N ALA A 165 -68.34 46.68 23.47
CA ALA A 165 -69.79 46.67 23.63
C ALA A 165 -70.20 46.53 25.11
N GLU A 166 -69.52 45.67 25.88
CA GLU A 166 -69.71 45.54 27.32
C GLU A 166 -69.43 46.86 28.04
N SER A 167 -68.29 47.51 27.75
CA SER A 167 -67.94 48.81 28.33
C SER A 167 -68.98 49.90 28.04
N LEU A 168 -69.53 49.93 26.81
CA LEU A 168 -70.61 50.86 26.45
C LEU A 168 -71.91 50.53 27.17
N LEU A 169 -72.28 49.25 27.25
CA LEU A 169 -73.49 48.79 27.94
C LEU A 169 -73.46 49.15 29.43
N THR A 170 -72.33 48.92 30.11
CA THR A 170 -72.16 49.32 31.52
C THR A 170 -72.33 50.83 31.73
N LYS A 171 -71.88 51.66 30.76
CA LYS A 171 -72.03 53.12 30.84
C LYS A 171 -73.46 53.61 30.56
N GLN A 172 -74.23 52.89 29.76
CA GLN A 172 -75.59 53.28 29.35
C GLN A 172 -76.71 52.58 30.11
N LEU A 173 -76.39 51.60 30.96
CA LEU A 173 -77.34 50.89 31.82
C LEU A 173 -77.93 51.83 32.88
N THR A 174 -79.12 52.36 32.57
CA THR A 174 -79.97 53.13 33.49
C THR A 174 -81.17 52.29 33.91
N ALA A 175 -81.80 52.60 35.05
CA ALA A 175 -82.97 51.86 35.54
C ALA A 175 -84.13 51.79 34.52
N GLN A 176 -84.28 52.82 33.68
CA GLN A 176 -85.28 52.87 32.62
C GLN A 176 -84.94 51.95 31.43
N ALA A 177 -83.67 51.88 31.03
CA ALA A 177 -83.20 50.95 30.00
C ALA A 177 -83.38 49.49 30.44
N GLN A 178 -83.13 49.20 31.73
CA GLN A 178 -83.29 47.86 32.29
C GLN A 178 -84.76 47.41 32.33
N ALA A 179 -85.68 48.31 32.70
CA ALA A 179 -87.13 48.03 32.65
C ALA A 179 -87.64 47.79 31.22
N ALA A 180 -87.11 48.54 30.23
CA ALA A 180 -87.45 48.36 28.81
C ALA A 180 -86.92 47.02 28.25
N LEU A 181 -85.75 46.56 28.68
CA LEU A 181 -85.22 45.24 28.30
C LEU A 181 -86.10 44.10 28.84
N ILE A 182 -86.55 44.19 30.09
CA ILE A 182 -87.43 43.18 30.70
C ILE A 182 -88.78 43.11 29.97
N SER A 183 -89.39 44.26 29.67
CA SER A 183 -90.67 44.27 28.96
C SER A 183 -90.58 43.74 27.53
N ASN A 184 -89.48 44.02 26.83
CA ASN A 184 -89.21 43.47 25.50
C ASN A 184 -88.93 41.96 25.54
N PHE A 185 -88.22 41.46 26.56
CA PHE A 185 -87.98 40.03 26.73
C PHE A 185 -89.28 39.26 26.98
N VAL A 186 -90.15 39.77 27.86
CA VAL A 186 -91.48 39.17 28.13
C VAL A 186 -92.31 39.13 26.84
N LYS A 187 -92.35 40.22 26.07
CA LYS A 187 -93.03 40.25 24.77
C LYS A 187 -92.45 39.24 23.76
N SER A 188 -91.13 39.04 23.75
CA SER A 188 -90.49 38.06 22.85
C SER A 188 -90.82 36.62 23.22
N LEU A 189 -91.08 36.33 24.50
CA LEU A 189 -91.52 35.01 24.95
C LEU A 189 -93.00 34.79 24.65
N GLU A 190 -93.84 35.82 24.78
CA GLU A 190 -95.25 35.78 24.41
C GLU A 190 -95.47 35.62 22.88
N GLY A 191 -94.52 36.08 22.07
CA GLY A 191 -94.55 36.01 20.61
C GLY A 191 -93.96 34.74 19.99
N MET A 192 -93.45 33.79 20.78
CA MET A 192 -92.94 32.51 20.29
C MET A 192 -94.05 31.45 20.41
N PRO A 193 -94.71 31.04 19.30
CA PRO A 193 -95.67 29.94 19.33
C PRO A 193 -94.92 28.64 19.62
N ASN A 194 -95.49 27.79 20.48
CA ASN A 194 -95.00 26.43 20.72
C ASN A 194 -94.80 25.64 19.42
#